data_AF-A0A2K1QQE7-F1
#
_entry.id   AF-A0A2K1QQE7-F1
#
_cell.length_a   1.000
_cell.length_b   1.000
_cell.length_c   1.000
_cell.angle_alpha   90.00
_cell.angle_beta   90.00
_cell.angle_gamma   90.00
#
_symmetry.space_group_name_H-M   'P 1'
#
loop_
_entity.id
_entity.type
_entity.pdbx_description
1 polymer ?
#
loop_
_entity_poly.entity_id
_entity_poly.type
_entity_poly.pdbx_seq_one_letter_code
_entity_poly.pdbx_strand_id
1 'polypeptide(L)'
;MNFTRVLAQHRQPMIRFLGKRTLPTKIDHTPTAHPASPSPLPSSFANYRQKAQQHGPLTSSFQSGSRSYGSASQYGGRIGSAPGASLGPVEAQGGLFFDINELPARFRRRPMTEGEIEAVGSGGASMFA
;
A
#
# COMPACT_ATOMS: atom_id res chain seq x y z
N MET A 1 -7.53 -60.46 29.51
CA MET A 1 -8.86 -60.00 29.06
C MET A 1 -8.66 -58.98 27.95
N ASN A 2 -9.09 -59.30 26.73
CA ASN A 2 -8.82 -58.54 25.51
C ASN A 2 -9.85 -57.41 25.29
N PHE A 3 -9.93 -56.46 26.23
CA PHE A 3 -10.93 -55.39 26.23
C PHE A 3 -10.90 -54.49 24.98
N THR A 4 -9.75 -54.39 24.29
CA THR A 4 -9.59 -53.58 23.08
C THR A 4 -10.29 -54.15 21.85
N ARG A 5 -10.50 -55.48 21.78
CA ARG A 5 -11.08 -56.14 20.60
C ARG A 5 -12.61 -56.05 20.55
N VAL A 6 -13.27 -56.02 21.71
CA VAL A 6 -14.74 -55.90 21.84
C VAL A 6 -15.22 -54.48 21.51
N LEU A 7 -14.49 -53.44 21.92
CA LEU A 7 -14.83 -52.05 21.60
C LEU A 7 -14.69 -51.72 20.09
N ALA A 8 -13.77 -52.41 19.39
CA ALA A 8 -13.57 -52.23 17.95
C ALA A 8 -14.68 -52.83 17.07
N GLN A 9 -15.52 -53.73 17.61
CA GLN A 9 -16.65 -54.32 16.87
C GLN A 9 -17.85 -53.38 16.75
N HIS A 10 -17.98 -52.39 17.65
CA HIS A 10 -19.14 -51.49 17.71
C HIS A 10 -18.83 -50.04 17.27
N ARG A 11 -17.57 -49.69 17.01
CA ARG A 11 -17.19 -48.33 16.60
C ARG A 11 -16.36 -48.36 15.32
N GLN A 12 -16.99 -48.06 14.19
CA GLN A 12 -16.29 -47.80 12.95
C GLN A 12 -15.71 -46.36 13.00
N PRO A 13 -14.39 -46.17 12.86
CA PRO A 13 -13.83 -44.83 12.79
C PRO A 13 -14.28 -44.14 11.50
N MET A 14 -14.81 -42.91 11.61
CA MET A 14 -15.23 -42.11 10.45
C MET A 14 -14.05 -41.53 9.64
N ILE A 15 -12.83 -41.68 10.15
CA ILE A 15 -11.62 -41.23 9.47
C ILE A 15 -11.26 -42.27 8.42
N ARG A 16 -11.30 -41.85 7.15
CA ARG A 16 -10.73 -42.64 6.05
C ARG A 16 -9.25 -42.31 5.95
N PHE A 17 -8.39 -43.30 6.12
CA PHE A 17 -6.98 -43.16 5.81
C PHE A 17 -6.82 -43.06 4.30
N LEU A 18 -6.88 -41.84 3.76
CA LEU A 18 -6.37 -41.55 2.42
C LEU A 18 -4.89 -41.95 2.47
N GLY A 19 -4.48 -42.91 1.64
CA GLY A 19 -3.11 -43.40 1.59
C GLY A 19 -2.10 -42.31 1.22
N LYS A 20 -0.91 -42.71 0.76
CA LYS A 20 0.15 -41.75 0.39
C LYS A 20 -0.37 -40.77 -0.67
N ARG A 21 -0.48 -39.49 -0.33
CA ARG A 21 -0.93 -38.43 -1.25
C ARG A 21 0.10 -38.31 -2.38
N THR A 22 -0.33 -38.48 -3.62
CA THR A 22 0.51 -38.25 -4.79
C THR A 22 0.48 -36.77 -5.15
N LEU A 23 1.65 -36.18 -5.36
CA LEU A 23 1.73 -34.81 -5.85
C LEU A 23 1.43 -34.81 -7.35
N PRO A 24 0.50 -33.97 -7.84
CA PRO A 24 0.27 -33.84 -9.26
C PRO A 24 1.54 -33.31 -9.93
N THR A 25 2.06 -34.06 -10.91
CA THR A 25 3.31 -33.73 -11.62
C THR A 25 3.15 -32.63 -12.65
N LYS A 26 1.91 -32.33 -13.04
CA LYS A 26 1.55 -31.27 -13.99
C LYS A 26 0.55 -30.35 -13.33
N ILE A 27 1.06 -29.25 -12.78
CA ILE A 27 0.26 -28.13 -12.28
C ILE A 27 0.42 -27.01 -13.29
N ASP A 28 -0.70 -26.40 -13.68
CA ASP A 28 -0.66 -25.19 -14.49
C ASP A 28 -0.20 -24.02 -13.61
N HIS A 29 0.99 -23.51 -13.90
CA HIS A 29 1.60 -22.39 -13.19
C HIS A 29 1.43 -21.06 -13.96
N THR A 30 0.53 -21.01 -14.94
CA THR A 30 0.27 -19.76 -15.66
C THR A 30 -0.26 -18.69 -14.67
N PRO A 31 0.37 -17.51 -14.60
CA PRO A 31 -0.08 -16.44 -13.72
C PRO A 31 -1.45 -15.96 -14.19
N THR A 32 -2.46 -16.13 -13.35
CA THR A 32 -3.82 -15.67 -13.62
C THR A 32 -4.13 -14.42 -12.81
N ALA A 33 -4.92 -13.52 -13.41
CA ALA A 33 -5.39 -12.34 -12.71
C ALA A 33 -6.31 -12.75 -11.55
N HIS A 34 -6.19 -12.07 -10.40
CA HIS A 34 -7.07 -12.32 -9.27
C HIS A 34 -8.52 -12.03 -9.67
N PRO A 35 -9.53 -12.83 -9.25
CA PRO A 35 -10.93 -12.56 -9.59
C PRO A 35 -11.45 -11.21 -9.07
N ALA A 36 -10.82 -10.66 -8.03
CA ALA A 36 -11.11 -9.34 -7.47
C ALA A 36 -10.20 -8.24 -8.03
N SER A 37 -9.36 -8.53 -9.01
CA SER A 37 -8.53 -7.51 -9.64
C SER A 37 -9.38 -6.59 -10.53
N PRO A 38 -9.06 -5.28 -10.59
CA PRO A 38 -9.64 -4.39 -11.59
C PRO A 38 -9.28 -4.88 -13.01
N SER A 39 -9.98 -4.36 -14.02
CA SER A 39 -9.79 -4.79 -15.42
C SER A 39 -8.30 -4.82 -15.82
N PRO A 40 -7.88 -5.79 -16.66
CA PRO A 40 -6.48 -5.98 -16.99
C PRO A 40 -5.86 -4.71 -17.56
N LEU A 41 -4.68 -4.37 -17.04
CA LEU A 41 -3.93 -3.21 -17.51
C LEU A 41 -3.58 -3.37 -18.99
N PRO A 42 -3.59 -2.29 -19.78
CA PRO A 42 -3.16 -2.33 -21.17
C PRO A 42 -1.71 -2.82 -21.28
N SER A 43 -1.45 -3.74 -22.20
CA SER A 43 -0.12 -4.29 -22.45
C SER A 43 0.89 -3.27 -22.98
N SER A 44 0.43 -2.13 -23.48
CA SER A 44 1.29 -1.04 -23.95
C SER A 44 0.59 0.30 -23.82
N PHE A 45 1.41 1.36 -23.76
CA PHE A 45 0.92 2.73 -23.70
C PHE A 45 0.17 3.16 -24.97
N ALA A 46 0.53 2.59 -26.13
CA ALA A 46 -0.18 2.80 -27.39
C ALA A 46 -1.61 2.21 -27.33
N ASN A 47 -1.75 0.98 -26.80
CA ASN A 47 -3.05 0.33 -26.62
C ASN A 47 -3.94 1.08 -25.61
N TYR A 48 -3.33 1.61 -24.55
CA TYR A 48 -4.02 2.50 -23.62
C TYR A 48 -4.57 3.76 -24.32
N ARG A 49 -3.73 4.44 -25.12
CA ARG A 49 -4.14 5.66 -25.85
C ARG A 49 -5.29 5.45 -26.81
N GLN A 50 -5.38 4.29 -27.46
CA GLN A 50 -6.49 3.95 -28.35
C GLN A 50 -7.80 3.77 -27.57
N LYS A 51 -7.77 3.07 -26.44
CA LYS A 51 -8.96 2.87 -25.59
C LYS A 51 -9.42 4.15 -24.89
N ALA A 52 -8.47 5.00 -24.47
CA ALA A 52 -8.76 6.23 -23.73
C ALA A 52 -9.38 7.36 -24.57
N GLN A 53 -9.49 7.23 -25.90
CA GLN A 53 -10.16 8.22 -26.77
C GLN A 53 -11.67 8.36 -26.50
N GLN A 54 -12.23 7.52 -25.63
CA GLN A 54 -13.64 7.61 -25.21
C GLN A 54 -13.95 8.88 -24.39
N HIS A 55 -12.92 9.60 -23.88
CA HIS A 55 -13.10 10.80 -23.04
C HIS A 55 -12.78 12.14 -23.73
N GLY A 56 -12.84 12.18 -25.06
CA GLY A 56 -12.61 13.39 -25.85
C GLY A 56 -11.31 13.33 -26.66
N PRO A 57 -11.18 14.17 -27.70
CA PRO A 57 -10.13 14.01 -28.71
C PRO A 57 -8.75 14.36 -28.13
N LEU A 58 -7.92 13.34 -27.92
CA LEU A 58 -6.49 13.48 -27.59
C LEU A 58 -5.61 13.55 -28.85
N THR A 59 -6.20 13.74 -30.03
CA THR A 59 -5.49 13.85 -31.30
C THR A 59 -5.04 15.29 -31.52
N SER A 60 -3.86 15.66 -31.01
CA SER A 60 -3.05 16.64 -31.75
C SER A 60 -2.24 15.82 -32.76
N SER A 61 -2.56 15.99 -34.03
CA SER A 61 -1.70 15.53 -35.12
C SER A 61 -0.32 16.18 -34.91
N PHE A 62 0.68 15.34 -34.66
CA PHE A 62 2.07 15.74 -34.73
C PHE A 62 2.42 15.93 -36.20
N GLN A 63 1.91 17.00 -36.83
CA GLN A 63 2.39 17.43 -38.12
C GLN A 63 3.78 18.04 -37.92
N SER A 64 4.76 17.24 -38.36
CA SER A 64 6.10 17.62 -38.80
C SER A 64 6.31 19.13 -38.97
N GLY A 65 7.05 19.74 -38.05
CA GLY A 65 7.45 21.13 -38.14
C GLY A 65 7.99 21.70 -36.82
N SER A 66 9.32 21.74 -36.70
CA SER A 66 10.09 22.38 -35.62
C SER A 66 9.92 21.78 -34.22
N ARG A 67 11.08 21.46 -33.60
CA ARG A 67 11.17 20.88 -32.25
C ARG A 67 10.73 21.91 -31.21
N SER A 68 9.44 21.95 -30.92
CA SER A 68 8.95 22.48 -29.66
C SER A 68 8.73 21.29 -28.73
N TYR A 69 9.64 21.09 -27.78
CA TYR A 69 9.42 20.18 -26.65
C TYR A 69 8.03 20.44 -26.11
N GLY A 70 7.22 19.38 -26.00
CA GLY A 70 5.79 19.44 -25.73
C GLY A 70 5.44 20.54 -24.74
N SER A 71 4.62 21.49 -25.19
CA SER A 71 4.27 22.65 -24.40
C SER A 71 3.65 22.21 -23.09
N ALA A 72 4.42 22.36 -22.00
CA ALA A 72 3.94 22.20 -20.63
C ALA A 72 2.76 23.15 -20.34
N SER A 73 2.46 24.12 -21.23
CA SER A 73 1.33 25.03 -21.10
C SER A 73 -0.04 24.33 -21.12
N GLN A 74 -0.15 23.09 -21.64
CA GLN A 74 -1.43 22.41 -21.78
C GLN A 74 -1.84 21.55 -20.58
N TYR A 75 -0.92 21.28 -19.64
CA TYR A 75 -1.16 20.48 -18.43
C TYR A 75 -0.77 21.21 -17.14
N GLY A 76 -0.93 22.54 -17.09
CA GLY A 76 -0.65 23.31 -15.87
C GLY A 76 0.83 23.64 -15.65
N GLY A 77 1.56 23.97 -16.72
CA GLY A 77 2.98 24.37 -16.74
C GLY A 77 3.34 25.67 -16.02
N ARG A 78 2.68 25.97 -14.89
CA ARG A 78 3.04 27.05 -13.98
C ARG A 78 3.85 26.57 -12.77
N ILE A 79 3.67 25.32 -12.33
CA ILE A 79 4.24 24.86 -11.05
C ILE A 79 5.60 24.16 -11.25
N GLY A 80 5.86 23.55 -12.41
CA GLY A 80 7.12 22.80 -12.67
C GLY A 80 8.22 23.57 -13.42
N SER A 81 7.91 24.74 -13.99
CA SER A 81 8.85 25.56 -14.78
C SER A 81 9.38 26.77 -14.03
N ALA A 82 8.67 27.21 -12.98
CA ALA A 82 9.03 28.36 -12.17
C ALA A 82 9.85 27.93 -10.95
N PRO A 83 10.90 28.69 -10.56
CA PRO A 83 11.65 28.37 -9.35
C PRO A 83 10.71 28.44 -8.14
N GLY A 84 10.85 27.51 -7.19
CA GLY A 84 9.98 27.43 -6.00
C GLY A 84 9.88 28.76 -5.22
N ALA A 85 10.93 29.58 -5.25
CA ALA A 85 10.94 30.92 -4.65
C ALA A 85 9.90 31.89 -5.26
N SER A 86 9.52 31.71 -6.52
CA SER A 86 8.49 32.53 -7.19
C SER A 86 7.06 32.15 -6.81
N LEU A 87 6.85 31.03 -6.11
CA LEU A 87 5.54 30.59 -5.63
C LEU A 87 5.12 31.30 -4.33
N GLY A 88 6.00 32.14 -3.77
CA GLY A 88 5.78 32.86 -2.51
C GLY A 88 6.14 32.04 -1.28
N PRO A 89 6.10 32.66 -0.09
CA PRO A 89 6.30 31.94 1.16
C PRO A 89 5.20 30.89 1.34
N VAL A 90 5.62 29.69 1.70
CA VAL A 90 4.72 28.57 1.97
C VAL A 90 4.26 28.71 3.43
N GLU A 91 3.12 29.38 3.61
CA GLU A 91 2.45 29.49 4.91
C GLU A 91 1.36 28.44 5.04
N ALA A 92 1.16 27.94 6.26
CA ALA A 92 0.08 27.01 6.51
C ALA A 92 -1.27 27.75 6.39
N GLN A 93 -2.27 27.08 5.82
CA GLN A 93 -3.62 27.62 5.82
C GLN A 93 -4.10 27.82 7.26
N GLY A 94 -4.88 28.87 7.54
CA GLY A 94 -5.34 29.17 8.90
C GLY A 94 -5.95 27.96 9.60
N GLY A 95 -5.37 27.58 10.75
CA GLY A 95 -5.77 26.41 11.54
C GLY A 95 -5.03 25.11 11.20
N LEU A 96 -4.22 25.10 10.14
CA LEU A 96 -3.24 24.05 9.84
C LEU A 96 -1.86 24.51 10.31
N PHE A 97 -1.03 23.53 10.66
CA PHE A 97 0.33 23.74 11.14
C PHE A 97 1.24 22.75 10.40
N PHE A 98 2.48 23.16 10.09
CA PHE A 98 3.41 22.27 9.39
C PHE A 98 4.09 21.30 10.36
N ASP A 99 4.40 21.79 11.55
CA ASP A 99 5.02 21.00 12.60
C ASP A 99 4.05 20.73 13.75
N ILE A 100 4.19 19.57 14.37
CA ILE A 100 3.49 19.17 15.57
C ILE A 100 3.84 20.10 16.74
N ASN A 101 5.05 20.67 16.74
CA ASN A 101 5.49 21.64 17.75
C ASN A 101 4.68 22.95 17.73
N GLU A 102 4.05 23.30 16.61
CA GLU A 102 3.22 24.50 16.48
C GLU A 102 1.80 24.27 17.03
N LEU A 103 1.36 23.01 17.16
CA LEU A 103 0.08 22.65 17.74
C LEU A 103 0.02 22.95 19.25
N PRO A 104 -1.18 23.03 19.86
CA PRO A 104 -1.35 23.10 21.30
C PRO A 104 -0.61 21.99 22.05
N ALA A 105 -0.13 22.28 23.26
CA ALA A 105 0.75 21.40 24.05
C ALA A 105 0.23 19.96 24.23
N ARG A 106 -1.09 19.75 24.23
CA ARG A 106 -1.73 18.43 24.30
C ARG A 106 -1.40 17.49 23.12
N PHE A 107 -1.06 18.04 21.96
CA PHE A 107 -0.71 17.28 20.76
C PHE A 107 0.80 17.15 20.56
N ARG A 108 1.60 17.86 21.36
CA ARG A 108 3.05 17.76 21.30
C ARG A 108 3.51 16.47 21.97
N ARG A 109 4.61 15.90 21.46
CA ARG A 109 5.29 14.80 22.15
C ARG A 109 5.81 15.31 23.49
N ARG A 110 5.44 14.62 24.58
CA ARG A 110 5.98 14.94 25.91
C ARG A 110 7.41 14.41 25.99
N PRO A 111 8.41 15.26 26.31
CA PRO A 111 9.74 14.75 26.63
C PRO A 111 9.66 13.92 27.91
N MET A 112 10.45 12.87 27.97
CA MET A 112 10.55 12.00 29.14
C MET A 112 11.30 12.74 30.25
N THR A 113 10.71 12.80 31.44
CA THR A 113 11.32 13.42 32.62
C THR A 113 12.40 12.50 33.21
N GLU A 114 13.38 13.05 33.95
CA GLU A 114 14.46 12.26 34.57
C GLU A 114 13.91 11.14 35.47
N GLY A 115 12.88 11.43 36.27
CA GLY A 115 12.22 10.41 37.10
C GLY A 115 11.51 9.33 36.30
N GLU A 116 10.90 9.66 35.15
CA GLU A 116 10.35 8.65 34.24
C GLU A 116 11.46 7.80 33.63
N ILE A 117 12.57 8.41 33.23
CA ILE A 117 13.75 7.71 32.67
C ILE A 117 14.29 6.72 33.70
N GLU A 118 14.47 7.15 34.94
CA GLU A 118 14.92 6.30 36.04
C GLU A 118 13.91 5.20 36.34
N ALA A 119 12.62 5.51 36.40
CA ALA A 119 11.57 4.51 36.62
C ALA A 119 11.55 3.45 35.51
N VAL A 120 11.72 3.84 34.24
CA VAL A 120 11.83 2.88 33.14
C VAL A 120 13.13 2.08 33.23
N GLY A 121 14.26 2.74 33.53
CA GLY A 121 15.56 2.10 33.66
C GLY A 121 15.65 1.11 34.83
N SER A 122 14.97 1.42 35.94
CA SER A 122 14.88 0.56 37.13
C SER A 122 13.75 -0.46 37.04
N GLY A 123 13.00 -0.52 35.93
CA GLY A 123 11.82 -1.40 35.78
C GLY A 123 10.70 -1.11 36.79
N GLY A 124 10.58 0.14 37.26
CA GLY A 124 9.59 0.60 38.23
C GLY A 124 10.05 0.57 39.70
N ALA A 125 11.25 0.04 39.99
CA ALA A 125 11.76 -0.07 41.36
C ALA A 125 11.93 1.29 42.07
N SER A 126 12.36 2.36 41.37
CA SER A 126 12.58 3.68 41.98
C SER A 126 11.30 4.39 42.44
N MET A 127 10.11 3.93 42.03
CA MET A 127 8.84 4.54 42.46
C MET A 127 8.34 4.03 43.83
N PHE A 128 8.89 2.92 44.32
CA PHE A 128 8.44 2.24 45.54
C PHE A 128 9.52 2.11 46.62
N ALA A 129 10.70 2.72 46.38
CA ALA A 129 11.84 2.71 47.29
C ALA A 129 11.81 3.88 48.28
#